data_AF-A0A7G2JYA7-F1
#
_entry.id   AF-A0A7G2JYA7-F1
#
_cell.length_a   1.000
_cell.length_b   1.000
_cell.length_c   1.000
_cell.angle_alpha   90.00
_cell.angle_beta   90.00
_cell.angle_gamma   90.00
#
_symmetry.space_group_name_H-M   'P 1'
#
loop_
_entity.id
_entity.type
_entity.pdbx_description
1 polymer ?
#
loop_
_entity_poly.entity_id
_entity_poly.type
_entity_poly.pdbx_seq_one_letter_code
_entity_poly.pdbx_strand_id
1 'polypeptide(L)'
;MDNLGVIARAFSEYYSILRIDLRNHGHSFHSEKMNYQLMAEDVIAVIRHLNLSKVILIGHSMGGKTAMKITALCPELVEKLIVIDISPMPYEGFGHKDVFNGLFAVKNAKPENRQQAKPILKQ
;
A
#
# COMPACT_ATOMS: atom_id res chain seq x y z
N MET A 1 10.96 -2.87 -8.38
CA MET A 1 10.96 -3.28 -6.96
C MET A 1 10.21 -4.59 -6.87
N ASP A 2 10.87 -5.68 -6.45
CA ASP A 2 10.24 -7.02 -6.43
C ASP A 2 9.86 -7.41 -4.99
N ASN A 3 8.90 -6.69 -4.41
CA ASN A 3 8.60 -6.76 -2.97
C ASN A 3 8.21 -8.17 -2.51
N LEU A 4 7.25 -8.78 -3.21
CA LEU A 4 6.75 -10.13 -2.92
C LEU A 4 7.28 -11.16 -3.93
N GLY A 5 8.35 -10.85 -4.66
CA GLY A 5 8.89 -11.69 -5.72
C GLY A 5 9.38 -13.06 -5.27
N VAL A 6 9.99 -13.12 -4.08
CA VAL A 6 10.44 -14.38 -3.47
C VAL A 6 9.26 -15.31 -3.20
N ILE A 7 8.15 -14.76 -2.70
CA ILE A 7 6.93 -15.54 -2.43
C ILE A 7 6.32 -15.99 -3.75
N ALA A 8 6.15 -15.08 -4.71
CA ALA A 8 5.66 -15.40 -6.05
C ALA A 8 6.43 -16.55 -6.70
N ARG A 9 7.76 -16.53 -6.63
CA ARG A 9 8.63 -17.57 -7.19
C ARG A 9 8.51 -18.91 -6.46
N ALA A 10 8.40 -18.89 -5.13
CA ALA A 10 8.25 -20.12 -4.35
C ALA A 10 6.94 -20.87 -4.65
N PHE A 11 5.91 -20.15 -5.12
CA PHE A 11 4.58 -20.72 -5.39
C PHE A 11 4.24 -20.86 -6.88
N SER A 12 5.11 -20.43 -7.80
CA SER A 12 4.80 -20.39 -9.23
C SER A 12 4.63 -21.77 -9.89
N GLU A 13 5.15 -22.83 -9.28
CA GLU A 13 4.95 -24.21 -9.76
C GLU A 13 3.58 -24.78 -9.38
N TYR A 14 2.94 -24.22 -8.35
CA TYR A 14 1.69 -24.74 -7.78
C TYR A 14 0.48 -23.85 -8.09
N TYR A 15 0.71 -22.57 -8.38
CA TYR A 15 -0.33 -21.57 -8.59
C TYR A 15 -0.03 -20.67 -9.78
N SER A 16 -1.07 -20.25 -10.48
CA SER A 16 -0.99 -19.12 -11.40
C SER A 16 -0.81 -17.84 -10.61
N ILE A 17 0.29 -17.13 -10.85
CA ILE A 17 0.65 -15.94 -10.08
C ILE A 17 0.30 -14.66 -10.86
N LEU A 18 -0.54 -13.81 -10.25
CA LEU A 18 -0.78 -12.44 -10.71
C LEU A 18 -0.13 -11.46 -9.72
N ARG A 19 0.83 -10.67 -10.21
CA ARG A 19 1.44 -9.55 -9.46
C ARG A 19 0.88 -8.24 -9.99
N ILE A 20 0.49 -7.35 -9.08
CA ILE A 20 -0.14 -6.08 -9.40
C ILE A 20 0.64 -4.96 -8.73
N ASP A 21 1.00 -3.94 -9.50
CA ASP A 21 1.38 -2.64 -8.97
C ASP A 21 0.09 -1.91 -8.58
N LEU A 22 -0.05 -1.48 -7.33
CA LEU A 22 -1.23 -0.71 -6.89
C LEU A 22 -1.20 0.71 -7.50
N ARG A 23 -2.34 1.42 -7.48
CA ARG A 23 -2.37 2.85 -7.82
C ARG A 23 -1.24 3.62 -7.11
N ASN A 24 -0.67 4.62 -7.79
CA ASN A 24 0.47 5.41 -7.31
C ASN A 24 1.75 4.60 -7.04
N HIS A 25 1.87 3.36 -7.54
CA HIS A 25 3.06 2.52 -7.38
C HIS A 25 3.49 1.92 -8.72
N GLY A 26 4.79 1.69 -8.87
CA GLY A 26 5.37 0.97 -10.02
C GLY A 26 4.93 1.55 -11.36
N HIS A 27 4.41 0.70 -12.24
CA HIS A 27 3.94 1.10 -13.58
C HIS A 27 2.42 1.36 -13.64
N SER A 28 1.73 1.29 -12.51
CA SER A 28 0.30 1.60 -12.45
C SER A 28 0.05 3.11 -12.53
N PHE A 29 -1.19 3.46 -12.85
CA PHE A 29 -1.61 4.85 -12.98
C PHE A 29 -1.43 5.64 -11.69
N HIS A 30 -1.30 6.96 -11.84
CA HIS A 30 -1.18 7.90 -10.73
C HIS A 30 -2.46 8.71 -10.57
N SER A 31 -2.80 9.05 -9.32
CA SER A 31 -4.01 9.78 -8.95
C SER A 31 -3.80 10.55 -7.66
N GLU A 32 -4.37 11.76 -7.61
CA GLU A 32 -4.45 12.58 -6.39
C GLU A 32 -5.22 11.89 -5.25
N LYS A 33 -6.10 10.93 -5.58
CA LYS A 33 -6.94 10.23 -4.59
C LYS A 33 -6.36 8.87 -4.27
N MET A 34 -6.10 8.64 -2.99
CA MET A 34 -5.61 7.36 -2.49
C MET A 34 -6.23 6.99 -1.14
N ASN A 35 -6.97 5.88 -1.13
CA ASN A 35 -7.47 5.24 0.08
C ASN A 35 -7.68 3.74 -0.18
N TYR A 36 -7.91 2.96 0.87
CA TYR A 36 -8.06 1.49 0.75
C TYR A 36 -9.31 1.05 -0.01
N GLN A 37 -10.40 1.83 0.02
CA GLN A 37 -11.59 1.54 -0.77
C GLN A 37 -11.24 1.57 -2.26
N LEU A 38 -10.64 2.67 -2.71
CA LEU A 38 -10.27 2.88 -4.11
C LEU A 38 -9.19 1.88 -4.57
N MET A 39 -8.20 1.58 -3.72
CA MET A 39 -7.21 0.53 -4.03
C MET A 39 -7.85 -0.85 -4.20
N ALA A 40 -8.82 -1.19 -3.35
CA ALA A 40 -9.53 -2.47 -3.44
C ALA A 40 -10.36 -2.55 -4.73
N GLU A 41 -11.06 -1.47 -5.08
CA GLU A 41 -11.86 -1.38 -6.30
C GLU A 41 -11.01 -1.60 -7.57
N ASP A 42 -9.80 -1.03 -7.65
CA ASP A 42 -8.90 -1.25 -8.78
C ASP A 42 -8.54 -2.74 -8.94
N VAL A 43 -8.17 -3.39 -7.84
CA VAL A 43 -7.78 -4.81 -7.86
C VAL A 43 -8.99 -5.70 -8.20
N ILE A 44 -10.18 -5.39 -7.66
CA ILE A 44 -11.42 -6.08 -8.01
C ILE A 44 -11.72 -5.92 -9.50
N ALA A 45 -11.52 -4.72 -10.06
CA ALA A 45 -11.70 -4.49 -11.50
C ALA A 45 -10.74 -5.35 -12.34
N VAL A 46 -9.48 -5.48 -11.93
CA VAL A 46 -8.50 -6.37 -12.58
C VAL A 46 -8.93 -7.84 -12.49
N ILE A 47 -9.31 -8.32 -11.30
CA ILE A 47 -9.79 -9.70 -11.08
C ILE A 47 -10.97 -10.01 -12.01
N ARG A 48 -11.96 -9.11 -12.06
CA ARG A 48 -13.15 -9.27 -12.91
C ARG A 48 -12.82 -9.19 -14.39
N HIS A 49 -11.95 -8.26 -14.80
CA HIS A 49 -11.52 -8.13 -16.19
C HIS A 49 -10.83 -9.40 -16.70
N LEU A 50 -10.04 -10.05 -15.85
CA LEU A 50 -9.37 -11.31 -16.13
C LEU A 50 -10.27 -12.54 -15.93
N ASN A 51 -11.56 -12.34 -15.58
CA ASN A 51 -12.53 -13.39 -15.27
C ASN A 51 -12.04 -14.39 -14.21
N LEU A 52 -11.29 -13.90 -13.21
CA LEU A 52 -10.81 -14.72 -12.10
C LEU A 52 -11.90 -14.85 -11.03
N SER A 53 -12.02 -16.03 -10.43
CA SER A 53 -12.90 -16.30 -9.30
C SER A 53 -12.15 -17.09 -8.24
N LYS A 54 -12.56 -16.96 -6.97
CA LYS A 54 -11.93 -17.63 -5.81
C LYS A 54 -10.41 -17.46 -5.77
N VAL A 55 -9.94 -16.21 -5.81
CA VAL A 55 -8.51 -15.90 -5.76
C VAL A 55 -7.97 -16.00 -4.34
N ILE A 56 -6.69 -16.36 -4.23
CA ILE A 56 -5.93 -16.24 -2.98
C ILE A 56 -5.26 -14.87 -2.97
N LEU A 57 -5.55 -14.06 -1.95
CA LEU A 57 -4.95 -12.73 -1.80
C LEU A 57 -3.79 -12.78 -0.81
N ILE A 58 -2.63 -12.28 -1.23
CA ILE A 58 -1.44 -12.11 -0.40
C ILE A 58 -1.05 -10.63 -0.41
N GLY A 59 -1.01 -10.00 0.75
CA GLY A 59 -0.69 -8.58 0.86
C GLY A 59 0.20 -8.25 2.06
N HIS A 60 1.24 -7.44 1.82
CA HIS A 60 2.12 -6.89 2.86
C HIS A 60 1.80 -5.43 3.13
N SER A 61 1.79 -5.01 4.40
CA SER A 61 1.60 -3.61 4.81
C SER A 61 0.37 -2.98 4.13
N MET A 62 0.54 -1.91 3.35
CA MET A 62 -0.52 -1.30 2.55
C MET A 62 -1.28 -2.32 1.68
N GLY A 63 -0.58 -3.25 1.04
CA GLY A 63 -1.18 -4.31 0.24
C GLY A 63 -2.03 -5.27 1.08
N GLY A 64 -1.66 -5.53 2.34
CA GLY A 64 -2.45 -6.33 3.26
C GLY A 64 -3.76 -5.65 3.65
N LYS A 65 -3.73 -4.33 3.93
CA LYS A 65 -4.96 -3.53 4.16
C LYS A 65 -5.85 -3.48 2.92
N THR A 66 -5.27 -3.36 1.73
CA THR A 66 -6.02 -3.46 0.48
C THR A 66 -6.68 -4.83 0.33
N ALA A 67 -5.94 -5.92 0.57
CA ALA A 67 -6.47 -7.29 0.49
C ALA A 67 -7.63 -7.52 1.49
N MET A 68 -7.46 -7.09 2.74
CA MET A 68 -8.53 -7.12 3.76
C MET A 68 -9.78 -6.35 3.30
N LYS A 69 -9.58 -5.19 2.66
CA LYS A 69 -10.68 -4.38 2.15
C LYS A 69 -11.41 -5.05 0.98
N ILE A 70 -10.69 -5.74 0.09
CA ILE A 70 -11.29 -6.55 -0.98
C ILE A 70 -12.17 -7.65 -0.38
N THR A 71 -11.67 -8.39 0.60
CA THR A 71 -12.45 -9.45 1.27
C THR A 71 -13.71 -8.91 1.92
N ALA A 72 -13.68 -7.70 2.48
CA ALA A 72 -14.86 -7.05 3.04
C ALA A 72 -15.88 -6.61 1.99
N LEU A 73 -15.44 -6.24 0.78
CA LEU A 73 -16.31 -5.75 -0.30
C LEU A 73 -16.90 -6.89 -1.15
N CYS A 74 -16.11 -7.93 -1.43
CA CYS A 74 -16.46 -9.05 -2.30
C CYS A 74 -15.93 -10.37 -1.72
N PRO A 75 -16.48 -10.85 -0.58
CA PRO A 75 -16.00 -12.06 0.08
C PRO A 75 -16.07 -13.30 -0.83
N GLU A 76 -17.02 -13.34 -1.77
CA GLU A 76 -17.19 -14.43 -2.74
C GLU A 76 -16.04 -14.55 -3.74
N LEU A 77 -15.27 -13.48 -3.95
CA LEU A 77 -14.10 -13.50 -4.83
C LEU A 77 -12.86 -14.08 -4.15
N VAL A 78 -12.84 -14.21 -2.82
CA VAL A 78 -11.63 -14.54 -2.05
C VAL A 78 -11.72 -15.95 -1.47
N GLU A 79 -10.84 -16.84 -1.91
CA GLU A 79 -10.73 -18.19 -1.33
C GLU A 79 -9.96 -18.17 -0.01
N LYS A 80 -8.82 -17.47 0.00
CA LYS A 80 -7.94 -17.34 1.18
C LYS A 80 -7.31 -15.95 1.21
N LEU A 81 -7.05 -15.48 2.42
CA LEU A 81 -6.42 -14.20 2.69
C LEU A 81 -5.16 -14.41 3.54
N ILE A 82 -4.02 -13.90 3.06
CA ILE A 82 -2.74 -13.90 3.77
C ILE A 82 -2.28 -12.45 3.93
N VAL A 83 -2.16 -12.04 5.18
CA VAL A 83 -1.78 -10.68 5.58
C VAL A 83 -0.40 -10.71 6.23
N ILE A 84 0.53 -9.92 5.69
CA ILE A 84 1.92 -9.88 6.16
C ILE A 84 2.19 -8.54 6.84
N ASP A 85 2.50 -8.61 8.14
CA ASP A 85 2.99 -7.51 8.99
C ASP A 85 2.13 -6.23 8.95
N ILE A 86 0.81 -6.39 9.10
CA ILE A 86 -0.14 -5.27 9.18
C ILE A 86 -1.44 -5.67 9.86
N SER A 87 -2.12 -4.71 10.50
CA SER A 87 -3.42 -4.90 11.13
C SER A 87 -4.48 -3.98 10.52
N PRO A 88 -5.78 -4.34 10.55
CA PRO A 88 -6.88 -3.52 10.04
C PRO A 88 -7.28 -2.38 10.99
N MET A 89 -6.32 -1.79 11.70
CA MET A 89 -6.56 -0.70 12.63
C MET A 89 -6.25 0.66 11.99
N PRO A 90 -7.03 1.72 12.31
CA PRO A 90 -6.58 3.08 12.07
C PRO A 90 -5.29 3.32 12.86
N TYR A 91 -4.35 4.05 12.27
CA TYR A 91 -3.17 4.53 12.99
C TYR A 91 -3.58 5.73 13.84
N GLU A 92 -4.29 5.46 14.94
CA GLU A 92 -4.58 6.48 15.94
C GLU A 92 -3.34 6.70 16.80
N GLY A 93 -2.88 7.94 16.89
CA GLY A 93 -1.82 8.34 17.83
C GLY A 93 -0.37 8.01 17.45
N PHE A 94 -0.11 7.21 16.41
CA PHE A 94 1.27 6.91 15.97
C PHE A 94 1.82 7.96 15.00
N GLY A 95 2.25 9.10 15.58
CA GLY A 95 3.69 9.39 15.64
C GLY A 95 4.44 9.87 14.40
N HIS A 96 3.92 10.82 13.61
CA HIS A 96 4.77 11.64 12.71
C HIS A 96 4.46 13.13 12.74
N LYS A 97 3.58 13.60 13.64
CA LYS A 97 3.17 15.02 13.66
C LYS A 97 4.39 15.93 13.83
N ASP A 98 5.27 15.63 14.77
CA ASP A 98 6.47 16.43 15.02
C ASP A 98 7.46 16.35 13.85
N VAL A 99 7.60 15.17 13.24
CA VAL A 99 8.41 15.00 12.01
C VAL A 99 7.86 15.86 10.88
N PHE A 100 6.55 15.82 10.63
CA PHE A 100 5.91 16.62 9.59
C PHE A 100 5.98 18.11 9.90
N ASN A 101 5.76 18.51 11.15
CA ASN A 101 5.90 19.90 11.59
C ASN A 101 7.31 20.42 11.31
N GLY A 102 8.34 19.68 11.72
CA GLY A 102 9.73 20.04 11.45
C GLY A 102 10.03 20.10 9.94
N LEU A 103 9.56 19.14 9.15
CA LEU A 103 9.73 19.14 7.69
C LEU A 103 9.02 20.33 7.03
N PHE A 104 7.80 20.66 7.44
CA PHE A 104 7.05 21.81 6.93
C PHE A 104 7.68 23.14 7.36
N ALA A 105 8.17 23.23 8.60
CA ALA A 105 8.91 24.39 9.08
C ALA A 105 10.17 24.64 8.25
N VAL A 106 10.97 23.59 7.99
CA VAL A 106 12.14 23.67 7.11
C VAL A 106 11.74 24.09 5.68
N LYS A 107 10.70 23.47 5.11
CA LYS A 107 10.19 23.81 3.77
C LYS A 107 9.79 25.28 3.67
N ASN A 108 9.11 25.81 4.68
CA ASN A 108 8.63 27.20 4.70
C ASN A 108 9.76 28.20 4.91
N ALA A 109 10.75 27.87 5.73
CA ALA A 109 11.90 28.73 6.01
C ALA A 109 12.91 28.81 4.85
N LYS A 110 12.87 27.88 3.89
CA LYS A 110 13.75 27.82 2.71
C LYS A 110 15.24 28.08 3.04
N PRO A 111 15.83 27.31 3.98
CA PRO A 111 17.24 27.49 4.34
C PRO A 111 18.14 27.19 3.15
N GLU A 112 19.22 27.96 3.00
CA GLU A 112 20.19 27.79 1.90
C GLU A 112 21.10 26.58 2.11
N ASN A 113 21.22 26.13 3.37
CA ASN A 113 22.10 25.02 3.72
C ASN A 113 21.61 24.23 4.94
N ARG A 114 22.24 23.09 5.18
CA ARG A 114 21.89 22.16 6.27
C ARG A 114 22.10 22.76 7.66
N GLN A 115 23.07 23.66 7.85
CA GLN A 115 23.32 24.27 9.17
C GLN A 115 22.14 25.15 9.59
N GLN A 116 21.56 25.90 8.65
CA GLN A 116 20.36 26.70 8.86
C GLN A 116 19.10 25.83 9.06
N ALA A 117 18.99 24.70 8.36
CA ALA A 117 17.83 23.80 8.47
C ALA A 117 17.77 23.02 9.80
N LYS A 118 18.92 22.63 10.36
CA LYS A 118 19.01 21.79 11.57
C LYS A 118 18.25 22.32 12.80
N PRO A 119 18.37 23.60 13.21
CA PRO A 119 17.63 24.09 14.36
C PRO A 119 16.12 24.17 14.12
N ILE A 120 15.69 24.38 12.87
CA ILE A 120 14.28 24.47 12.48
C ILE A 120 13.61 23.10 12.51
N LEU A 121 14.33 22.06 12.07
CA LEU A 121 13.86 20.68 12.09
C LEU A 121 13.68 20.09 13.50
N LYS A 122 14.32 20.69 14.52
CA LYS A 122 14.28 20.24 15.91
C LYS A 122 13.12 20.84 16.73
N GLN A 123 12.36 21.78 16.15
CA GLN A 123 11.14 22.33 16.74
C GLN A 123 9.98 21.36 16.53
#